data_AF-A0AAX0WUE3-F1
#
_entry.id   AF-A0AAX0WUE3-F1
#
_cell.length_a   1.000
_cell.length_b   1.000
_cell.length_c   1.000
_cell.angle_alpha   90.00
_cell.angle_beta   90.00
_cell.angle_gamma   90.00
#
_symmetry.space_group_name_H-M   'P 1'
#
loop_
_entity.id
_entity.type
_entity.pdbx_description
1 polymer ?
#
loop_
_entity_poly.entity_id
_entity_poly.type
_entity_poly.pdbx_seq_one_letter_code
_entity_poly.pdbx_strand_id
1 'polypeptide(L)'
;MISQAQAIDLLNKYEKYLIELQNAITKNPQHLLRCDMQVVDNTLAALKAIANQSQFVPDVVDSGMSSIKGLSSNPQEAIQALLVNGTFKDHFQKMCTHYAKNNPELLKNLQNFHANICQEKIIVYKAKNGELALKFPTQEWRDNFIKQMGGVSYFASTDKHNANKACPKTYPANPSTLFISAYTARNGELAVVFPNQEVRQNFLTLLKHASSTTCSIYEGQDAIYFNDQKLHTAGYNFGIHAPACISQSLNAAHADVRFAARILGQALRNPNNNCFFNTLPSELNAKIISLSTDNGVLSEEDALTSVVDNLGKPR
;
A
#
# COMPACT_ATOMS: atom_id res chain seq x y z
N MET A 1 7.36 9.90 2.80
CA MET A 1 7.51 11.28 2.32
C MET A 1 8.51 11.28 1.18
N ILE A 2 8.18 11.95 0.09
CA ILE A 2 9.01 12.06 -1.11
C ILE A 2 10.11 13.08 -0.82
N SER A 3 11.38 12.71 -0.93
CA SER A 3 12.49 13.66 -0.79
C SER A 3 12.56 14.63 -1.98
N GLN A 4 13.25 15.75 -1.82
CA GLN A 4 13.46 16.73 -2.90
C GLN A 4 14.09 16.08 -4.15
N ALA A 5 15.14 15.27 -3.96
CA ALA A 5 15.80 14.57 -5.06
C ALA A 5 14.87 13.57 -5.77
N GLN A 6 14.02 12.87 -5.02
CA GLN A 6 13.01 11.98 -5.59
C GLN A 6 11.94 12.76 -6.36
N ALA A 7 11.50 13.92 -5.86
CA ALA A 7 10.53 14.75 -6.57
C ALA A 7 11.10 15.25 -7.92
N ILE A 8 12.37 15.67 -7.94
CA ILE A 8 13.07 16.07 -9.17
C ILE A 8 13.17 14.88 -10.15
N ASP A 9 13.56 13.69 -9.67
CA ASP A 9 13.63 12.49 -10.52
C ASP A 9 12.27 12.10 -11.09
N LEU A 10 11.20 12.17 -10.28
CA LEU A 10 9.83 11.92 -10.72
C LEU A 10 9.38 12.92 -11.79
N LEU A 11 9.65 14.21 -11.60
CA LEU A 11 9.33 15.25 -12.59
C LEU A 11 10.07 15.00 -13.91
N ASN A 12 11.38 14.79 -13.85
CA ASN A 12 12.20 14.54 -15.05
C ASN A 12 11.71 13.32 -15.85
N LYS A 13 11.26 12.26 -15.17
CA LYS A 13 10.78 11.03 -15.81
C LYS A 13 9.34 11.13 -16.31
N TYR A 14 8.46 11.78 -15.56
CA TYR A 14 7.01 11.62 -15.72
C TYR A 14 6.22 12.90 -16.01
N GLU A 15 6.81 14.09 -15.88
CA GLU A 15 6.08 15.35 -16.09
C GLU A 15 5.43 15.42 -17.48
N LYS A 16 6.15 15.04 -18.55
CA LYS A 16 5.60 15.04 -19.91
C LYS A 16 4.34 14.16 -20.03
N TYR A 17 4.32 13.00 -19.38
CA TYR A 17 3.20 12.06 -19.44
C TYR A 17 2.00 12.57 -18.65
N LEU A 18 2.23 13.26 -17.52
CA LEU A 18 1.15 13.93 -16.77
C LEU A 18 0.54 15.07 -17.59
N ILE A 19 1.36 15.86 -18.28
CA ILE A 19 0.88 16.92 -19.20
C ILE A 19 0.10 16.31 -20.38
N GLU A 20 0.57 15.21 -20.95
CA GLU A 20 -0.16 14.49 -21.99
C GLU A 20 -1.52 13.96 -21.51
N LEU A 21 -1.60 13.44 -20.27
CA LEU A 21 -2.86 13.05 -19.65
C LEU A 21 -3.80 14.25 -19.47
N GLN A 22 -3.27 15.37 -18.98
CA GLN A 22 -4.04 16.61 -18.82
C GLN A 22 -4.62 17.11 -20.16
N ASN A 23 -3.82 17.05 -21.22
CA ASN A 23 -4.26 17.39 -22.57
C ASN A 23 -5.33 16.42 -23.10
N ALA A 24 -5.25 15.13 -22.74
CA ALA A 24 -6.27 14.16 -23.13
C ALA A 24 -7.61 14.40 -22.41
N ILE A 25 -7.56 14.77 -21.12
CA ILE A 25 -8.75 15.12 -20.32
C ILE A 25 -9.44 16.36 -20.91
N THR A 26 -8.69 17.42 -21.20
CA THR A 26 -9.23 18.70 -21.67
C THR A 26 -9.79 18.63 -23.10
N LYS A 27 -9.29 17.73 -23.95
CA LYS A 27 -9.77 17.53 -25.33
C LYS A 27 -11.07 16.74 -25.45
N ASN A 28 -11.56 16.12 -24.37
CA ASN A 28 -12.76 15.28 -24.42
C ASN A 28 -13.96 15.94 -23.70
N PRO A 29 -14.69 16.86 -24.37
CA PRO A 29 -15.73 17.66 -23.74
C PRO A 29 -16.95 16.85 -23.25
N GLN A 30 -17.20 15.66 -23.81
CA GLN A 30 -18.29 14.78 -23.38
C GLN A 30 -18.02 14.10 -22.02
N HIS A 31 -16.76 14.10 -21.58
CA HIS A 31 -16.30 13.48 -20.34
C HIS A 31 -15.50 14.44 -19.48
N LEU A 32 -15.73 15.76 -19.59
CA LEU A 32 -15.15 16.74 -18.66
C LEU A 32 -15.77 16.55 -17.26
N LEU A 33 -15.38 15.49 -16.57
CA LEU A 33 -15.44 15.45 -15.13
C LEU A 33 -14.42 16.48 -14.66
N ARG A 34 -14.88 17.71 -14.38
CA ARG A 34 -14.05 18.88 -14.03
C ARG A 34 -13.02 18.59 -12.92
N CYS A 35 -13.30 17.58 -12.10
CA CYS A 35 -12.39 17.08 -11.08
C CYS A 35 -11.10 16.43 -11.61
N ASP A 36 -11.16 15.76 -12.75
CA ASP A 36 -10.04 14.98 -13.29
C ASP A 36 -8.90 15.92 -13.71
N MET A 37 -9.27 17.05 -14.32
CA MET A 37 -8.37 18.13 -14.70
C MET A 37 -7.63 18.72 -13.49
N GLN A 38 -8.33 18.92 -12.38
CA GLN A 38 -7.74 19.50 -11.17
C GLN A 38 -6.83 18.51 -10.43
N VAL A 39 -7.05 17.18 -10.54
CA VAL A 39 -6.20 16.18 -9.89
C VAL A 39 -4.79 16.21 -10.47
N VAL A 40 -4.65 16.24 -11.80
CA VAL A 40 -3.33 16.23 -12.46
C VAL A 40 -2.58 17.53 -12.19
N ASP A 41 -3.22 18.68 -12.35
CA ASP A 41 -2.59 19.99 -12.13
C ASP A 41 -2.13 20.17 -10.67
N ASN A 42 -2.99 19.83 -9.70
CA ASN A 42 -2.62 19.89 -8.29
C ASN A 42 -1.52 18.88 -7.92
N THR A 43 -1.51 17.70 -8.54
CA THR A 43 -0.43 16.71 -8.36
C THR A 43 0.90 17.26 -8.84
N LEU A 44 0.94 17.85 -10.05
CA LEU A 44 2.13 18.47 -10.62
C LEU A 44 2.62 19.66 -9.77
N ALA A 45 1.70 20.53 -9.36
CA ALA A 45 2.01 21.68 -8.53
C ALA A 45 2.59 21.26 -7.16
N ALA A 46 2.01 20.24 -6.52
CA ALA A 46 2.53 19.72 -5.26
C ALA A 46 3.91 19.05 -5.42
N LEU A 47 4.15 18.30 -6.51
CA LEU A 47 5.48 17.75 -6.81
C LEU A 47 6.53 18.83 -7.02
N LYS A 48 6.21 19.88 -7.79
CA LYS A 48 7.07 21.04 -8.01
C LYS A 48 7.35 21.76 -6.69
N ALA A 49 6.35 21.90 -5.82
CA ALA A 49 6.52 22.49 -4.51
C ALA A 49 7.53 21.70 -3.65
N ILE A 50 7.49 20.35 -3.68
CA ILE A 50 8.48 19.50 -2.99
C ILE A 50 9.88 19.68 -3.60
N ALA A 51 9.98 19.64 -4.92
CA ALA A 51 11.25 19.79 -5.64
C ALA A 51 11.92 21.15 -5.35
N ASN A 52 11.11 22.20 -5.20
CA ASN A 52 11.57 23.57 -4.95
C ASN A 52 11.59 23.95 -3.46
N GLN A 53 11.26 23.03 -2.55
CA GLN A 53 11.13 23.30 -1.11
C GLN A 53 10.23 24.51 -0.79
N SER A 54 9.13 24.62 -1.52
CA SER A 54 8.18 25.73 -1.41
C SER A 54 6.81 25.25 -0.89
N GLN A 55 5.94 26.20 -0.56
CA GLN A 55 4.57 25.90 -0.19
C GLN A 55 3.76 25.50 -1.43
N PHE A 56 2.81 24.59 -1.23
CA PHE A 56 1.82 24.25 -2.24
C PHE A 56 0.55 25.07 -2.01
N VAL A 57 0.04 25.67 -3.08
CA VAL A 57 -1.23 26.39 -3.10
C VAL A 57 -2.18 25.59 -3.99
N PRO A 58 -3.24 24.99 -3.43
CA PRO A 58 -4.21 24.24 -4.22
C PRO A 58 -4.87 25.13 -5.28
N ASP A 59 -4.92 24.65 -6.51
CA ASP A 59 -5.69 25.28 -7.58
C ASP A 59 -7.16 24.85 -7.48
N VAL A 60 -7.97 25.78 -6.96
CA VAL A 60 -9.39 25.60 -6.68
C VAL A 60 -10.20 26.37 -7.71
N VAL A 61 -10.89 25.64 -8.59
CA VAL A 61 -11.88 26.23 -9.49
C VAL A 61 -13.24 26.28 -8.76
N ASP A 62 -13.95 27.41 -8.86
CA ASP A 62 -15.21 27.67 -8.12
C ASP A 62 -16.32 26.64 -8.34
N SER A 63 -16.30 25.94 -9.48
CA SER A 63 -17.24 24.88 -9.87
C SER A 63 -16.66 23.45 -9.77
N GLY A 64 -15.49 23.31 -9.14
CA GLY A 64 -14.79 22.04 -8.92
C GLY A 64 -15.34 21.24 -7.73
N MET A 65 -14.80 20.04 -7.51
CA MET A 65 -15.16 19.22 -6.34
C MET A 65 -14.75 19.95 -5.05
N SER A 66 -15.68 20.05 -4.10
CA SER A 66 -15.43 20.63 -2.77
C SER A 66 -14.26 19.96 -2.04
N SER A 67 -14.00 18.68 -2.32
CA SER A 67 -12.89 17.91 -1.75
C SER A 67 -11.51 18.46 -2.14
N ILE A 68 -11.36 19.13 -3.28
CA ILE A 68 -10.09 19.80 -3.68
C ILE A 68 -9.86 21.08 -2.88
N LYS A 69 -10.95 21.76 -2.45
CA LYS A 69 -10.88 22.92 -1.56
C LYS A 69 -10.30 22.58 -0.19
N GLY A 70 -10.35 21.30 0.19
CA GLY A 70 -9.82 20.78 1.45
C GLY A 70 -8.37 20.27 1.38
N LEU A 71 -7.66 20.44 0.26
CA LEU A 71 -6.26 20.01 0.17
C LEU A 71 -5.38 20.83 1.12
N SER A 72 -4.51 20.12 1.84
CA SER A 72 -3.49 20.74 2.70
C SER A 72 -2.50 21.55 1.87
N SER A 73 -2.04 22.69 2.39
CA SER A 73 -0.93 23.46 1.81
C SER A 73 0.44 22.77 1.98
N ASN A 74 0.50 21.70 2.79
CA ASN A 74 1.64 20.79 2.82
C ASN A 74 1.64 19.92 1.56
N PRO A 75 2.64 20.04 0.66
CA PRO A 75 2.62 19.32 -0.61
C PRO A 75 2.71 17.80 -0.45
N GLN A 76 3.31 17.31 0.64
CA GLN A 76 3.37 15.86 0.92
C GLN A 76 1.96 15.32 1.21
N GLU A 77 1.20 16.04 2.04
CA GLU A 77 -0.17 15.67 2.39
C GLU A 77 -1.10 15.80 1.20
N ALA A 78 -0.93 16.83 0.36
CA ALA A 78 -1.68 17.01 -0.87
C ALA A 78 -1.47 15.86 -1.87
N ILE A 79 -0.22 15.47 -2.15
CA ILE A 79 0.07 14.31 -3.01
C ILE A 79 -0.56 13.05 -2.45
N GLN A 80 -0.47 12.83 -1.14
CA GLN A 80 -1.09 11.67 -0.50
C GLN A 80 -2.62 11.68 -0.66
N ALA A 81 -3.29 12.82 -0.47
CA ALA A 81 -4.73 12.94 -0.64
C ALA A 81 -5.20 12.76 -2.10
N LEU A 82 -4.39 13.19 -3.07
CA LEU A 82 -4.72 13.10 -4.49
C LEU A 82 -4.49 11.70 -5.09
N LEU A 83 -3.43 11.01 -4.64
CA LEU A 83 -2.95 9.80 -5.32
C LEU A 83 -3.03 8.52 -4.48
N VAL A 84 -3.08 8.62 -3.14
CA VAL A 84 -2.87 7.48 -2.23
C VAL A 84 -4.06 7.24 -1.28
N ASN A 85 -4.56 8.30 -0.63
CA ASN A 85 -5.50 8.23 0.49
C ASN A 85 -6.83 8.93 0.17
N GLY A 86 -7.93 8.42 0.73
CA GLY A 86 -9.20 9.15 0.81
C GLY A 86 -10.12 9.02 -0.41
N THR A 87 -10.89 10.10 -0.68
CA THR A 87 -11.97 10.16 -1.69
C THR A 87 -11.49 9.94 -3.13
N PHE A 88 -10.21 10.21 -3.42
CA PHE A 88 -9.61 10.05 -4.75
C PHE A 88 -8.83 8.75 -4.92
N LYS A 89 -8.90 7.84 -3.95
CA LYS A 89 -8.28 6.53 -4.03
C LYS A 89 -8.81 5.80 -5.27
N ASP A 90 -7.90 5.27 -6.09
CA ASP A 90 -8.14 4.66 -7.41
C ASP A 90 -8.62 5.62 -8.52
N HIS A 91 -8.96 6.88 -8.20
CA HIS A 91 -9.46 7.85 -9.18
C HIS A 91 -8.41 8.16 -10.24
N PHE A 92 -7.16 8.37 -9.82
CA PHE A 92 -6.04 8.58 -10.74
C PHE A 92 -5.85 7.40 -11.70
N GLN A 93 -5.93 6.15 -11.21
CA GLN A 93 -5.80 4.96 -12.06
C GLN A 93 -6.98 4.79 -13.02
N LYS A 94 -8.21 5.08 -12.58
CA LYS A 94 -9.41 5.08 -13.43
C LYS A 94 -9.27 6.12 -14.55
N MET A 95 -8.83 7.34 -14.20
CA MET A 95 -8.56 8.42 -15.14
C MET A 95 -7.49 8.02 -16.16
N CYS A 96 -6.35 7.49 -15.72
CA CYS A 96 -5.31 6.96 -16.61
C CYS A 96 -5.86 5.90 -17.56
N THR A 97 -6.62 4.92 -17.05
CA THR A 97 -7.21 3.84 -17.86
C THR A 97 -8.21 4.37 -18.87
N HIS A 98 -9.01 5.37 -18.49
CA HIS A 98 -10.04 5.96 -19.35
C HIS A 98 -9.43 6.81 -20.47
N TYR A 99 -8.60 7.80 -20.12
CA TYR A 99 -8.09 8.78 -21.09
C TYR A 99 -6.86 8.28 -21.87
N ALA A 100 -6.08 7.33 -21.32
CA ALA A 100 -4.94 6.73 -22.01
C ALA A 100 -5.24 5.35 -22.62
N LYS A 101 -6.52 4.93 -22.67
CA LYS A 101 -6.93 3.60 -23.19
C LYS A 101 -6.32 3.26 -24.56
N ASN A 102 -6.24 4.25 -25.44
CA ASN A 102 -5.77 4.09 -26.82
C ASN A 102 -4.27 4.45 -26.99
N ASN A 103 -3.56 4.75 -25.90
CA ASN A 103 -2.14 5.03 -25.89
C ASN A 103 -1.43 4.18 -24.82
N PRO A 104 -1.04 2.93 -25.15
CA PRO A 104 -0.44 1.99 -24.20
C PRO A 104 0.86 2.48 -23.56
N GLU A 105 1.66 3.27 -24.27
CA GLU A 105 2.89 3.85 -23.72
C GLU A 105 2.57 4.88 -22.63
N LEU A 106 1.64 5.79 -22.90
CA LEU A 106 1.17 6.78 -21.93
C LEU A 106 0.61 6.09 -20.69
N LEU A 107 -0.28 5.10 -20.89
CA LEU A 107 -0.88 4.33 -19.79
C LEU A 107 0.17 3.66 -18.91
N LYS A 108 1.15 2.97 -19.51
CA LYS A 108 2.24 2.30 -18.78
C LYS A 108 3.07 3.30 -17.97
N ASN A 109 3.42 4.45 -18.55
CA ASN A 109 4.23 5.45 -17.85
C ASN A 109 3.45 6.13 -16.71
N LEU A 110 2.17 6.39 -16.87
CA LEU A 110 1.30 6.92 -15.81
C LEU A 110 1.10 5.92 -14.67
N GLN A 111 0.96 4.64 -14.99
CA GLN A 111 0.93 3.56 -14.00
C GLN A 111 2.26 3.46 -13.25
N ASN A 112 3.39 3.54 -13.95
CA ASN A 112 4.71 3.57 -13.32
C ASN A 112 4.90 4.81 -12.42
N PHE A 113 4.44 5.98 -12.87
CA PHE A 113 4.45 7.20 -12.06
C PHE A 113 3.65 7.01 -10.76
N HIS A 114 2.40 6.56 -10.89
CA HIS A 114 1.53 6.29 -9.74
C HIS A 114 2.16 5.27 -8.82
N ALA A 115 2.70 4.16 -9.35
CA ALA A 115 3.41 3.16 -8.57
C ALA A 115 4.67 3.71 -7.86
N ASN A 116 5.34 4.74 -8.40
CA ASN A 116 6.50 5.38 -7.76
C ASN A 116 6.11 6.36 -6.64
N ILE A 117 4.94 6.99 -6.72
CA ILE A 117 4.40 7.86 -5.67
C ILE A 117 3.68 7.06 -4.60
N CYS A 118 2.82 6.15 -5.04
CA CYS A 118 2.20 5.09 -4.26
C CYS A 118 3.20 3.97 -4.01
N GLN A 119 4.49 4.27 -3.90
CA GLN A 119 5.39 3.35 -3.20
C GLN A 119 4.97 3.40 -1.74
N GLU A 120 3.97 2.57 -1.50
CA GLU A 120 3.44 2.00 -0.30
C GLU A 120 4.60 1.43 0.53
N LYS A 121 5.48 2.32 0.99
CA LYS A 121 6.77 1.97 1.56
C LYS A 121 6.65 1.97 3.06
N ILE A 122 7.03 0.84 3.65
CA ILE A 122 7.38 0.77 5.05
C ILE A 122 8.78 1.36 5.15
N ILE A 123 8.89 2.51 5.81
CA ILE A 123 10.18 3.16 6.05
C ILE A 123 10.79 2.52 7.29
N VAL A 124 11.98 1.94 7.12
CA VAL A 124 12.74 1.30 8.19
C VAL A 124 13.86 2.24 8.64
N TYR A 125 13.95 2.48 9.94
CA TYR A 125 14.99 3.32 10.54
C TYR A 125 15.27 2.95 11.99
N LYS A 126 16.45 3.34 12.49
CA LYS A 126 16.78 3.27 13.92
C LYS A 126 16.25 4.52 14.64
N ALA A 127 15.35 4.33 15.59
CA ALA A 127 14.79 5.42 16.38
C ALA A 127 15.82 5.97 17.40
N LYS A 128 15.60 7.19 17.89
CA LYS A 128 16.51 7.86 18.85
C LYS A 128 16.69 7.08 20.15
N ASN A 129 15.69 6.29 20.54
CA ASN A 129 15.71 5.43 21.71
C ASN A 129 16.37 4.06 21.44
N GLY A 130 16.93 3.84 20.25
CA GLY A 130 17.61 2.60 19.85
C GLY A 130 16.68 1.49 19.33
N GLU A 131 15.36 1.69 19.34
CA GLU A 131 14.39 0.74 18.77
C GLU A 131 14.45 0.74 17.24
N LEU A 132 14.08 -0.39 16.62
CA LEU A 132 13.81 -0.44 15.18
C LEU A 132 12.42 0.12 14.93
N ALA A 133 12.30 1.12 14.07
CA ALA A 133 11.03 1.70 13.71
C ALA A 133 10.63 1.33 12.27
N LEU A 134 9.39 0.85 12.14
CA LEU A 134 8.73 0.59 10.87
C LEU A 134 7.61 1.62 10.71
N LYS A 135 7.82 2.64 9.88
CA LYS A 135 6.81 3.66 9.60
C LYS A 135 6.00 3.25 8.36
N PHE A 136 4.74 2.94 8.58
CA PHE A 136 3.77 2.59 7.54
C PHE A 136 3.18 3.86 6.90
N PRO A 137 2.66 3.76 5.66
CA PRO A 137 1.93 4.85 5.01
C PRO A 137 0.74 5.36 5.82
N THR A 138 -0.03 4.45 6.43
CA THR A 138 -1.20 4.77 7.26
C THR A 138 -1.22 3.96 8.56
N GLN A 139 -2.05 4.37 9.51
CA GLN A 139 -2.30 3.60 10.72
C GLN A 139 -2.98 2.25 10.42
N GLU A 140 -3.97 2.23 9.52
CA GLU A 140 -4.69 1.01 9.10
C GLU A 140 -3.72 -0.10 8.66
N TRP A 141 -2.69 0.28 7.92
CA TRP A 141 -1.69 -0.64 7.42
C TRP A 141 -0.78 -1.21 8.50
N ARG A 142 -0.38 -0.37 9.45
CA ARG A 142 0.33 -0.81 10.65
C ARG A 142 -0.53 -1.84 11.40
N ASP A 143 -1.82 -1.57 11.53
CA ASP A 143 -2.75 -2.43 12.27
C ASP A 143 -2.96 -3.76 11.53
N ASN A 144 -3.08 -3.74 10.20
CA ASN A 144 -3.09 -4.94 9.37
C ASN A 144 -1.79 -5.74 9.48
N PHE A 145 -0.63 -5.08 9.46
CA PHE A 145 0.67 -5.74 9.68
C PHE A 145 0.72 -6.45 11.04
N ILE A 146 0.28 -5.79 12.12
CA ILE A 146 0.21 -6.38 13.45
C ILE A 146 -0.75 -7.59 13.46
N LYS A 147 -1.90 -7.48 12.80
CA LYS A 147 -2.88 -8.57 12.69
C LYS A 147 -2.30 -9.79 11.97
N GLN A 148 -1.62 -9.59 10.84
CA GLN A 148 -0.99 -10.67 10.06
C GLN A 148 0.18 -11.33 10.81
N MET A 149 0.79 -10.62 11.77
CA MET A 149 1.79 -11.16 12.68
C MET A 149 1.19 -11.97 13.85
N GLY A 150 -0.13 -12.05 13.98
CA GLY A 150 -0.82 -12.72 15.10
C GLY A 150 -1.12 -11.80 16.29
N GLY A 151 -0.86 -10.49 16.16
CA GLY A 151 -1.05 -9.50 17.23
C GLY A 151 0.25 -9.10 17.93
N VAL A 152 0.17 -8.11 18.83
CA VAL A 152 1.36 -7.56 19.52
C VAL A 152 2.01 -8.57 20.48
N SER A 153 1.23 -9.49 21.06
CA SER A 153 1.74 -10.53 21.97
C SER A 153 2.69 -11.51 21.29
N TYR A 154 2.57 -11.71 19.97
CA TYR A 154 3.41 -12.63 19.19
C TYR A 154 4.84 -12.16 18.99
N PHE A 155 5.17 -10.93 19.39
CA PHE A 155 6.53 -10.40 19.39
C PHE A 155 7.20 -10.45 20.77
N ALA A 156 6.47 -10.85 21.82
CA ALA A 156 7.01 -10.93 23.16
C ALA A 156 8.02 -12.07 23.26
N SER A 157 9.29 -11.73 23.49
CA SER A 157 10.37 -12.70 23.67
C SER A 157 10.87 -12.67 25.11
N THR A 158 11.16 -13.84 25.66
CA THR A 158 11.79 -14.01 26.99
C THR A 158 13.30 -13.79 26.96
N ASP A 159 13.88 -13.54 25.79
CA ASP A 159 15.31 -13.29 25.63
C ASP A 159 15.74 -12.02 26.39
N LYS A 160 16.92 -12.04 27.02
CA LYS A 160 17.45 -10.91 27.81
C LYS A 160 17.50 -9.56 27.07
N HIS A 161 17.54 -9.55 25.74
CA HIS A 161 17.53 -8.34 24.92
C HIS A 161 16.11 -7.81 24.63
N ASN A 162 15.08 -8.58 24.96
CA ASN A 162 13.66 -8.25 24.77
C ASN A 162 12.79 -8.50 26.03
N ALA A 163 13.35 -9.10 27.08
CA ALA A 163 12.66 -9.46 28.31
C ALA A 163 12.09 -8.20 28.99
N ASN A 164 10.81 -8.27 29.33
CA ASN A 164 10.06 -7.24 30.07
C ASN A 164 9.86 -5.89 29.35
N LYS A 165 10.05 -5.83 28.02
CA LYS A 165 9.60 -4.67 27.23
C LYS A 165 8.28 -5.01 26.57
N ALA A 166 7.24 -4.21 26.80
CA ALA A 166 6.04 -4.26 25.95
C ALA A 166 6.49 -4.01 24.51
N CYS A 167 6.44 -5.02 23.65
CA CYS A 167 7.00 -4.97 22.29
C CYS A 167 6.12 -5.82 21.36
N PRO A 168 5.75 -5.30 20.18
CA PRO A 168 6.05 -3.97 19.66
C PRO A 168 5.24 -2.88 20.36
N LYS A 169 5.72 -1.64 20.28
CA LYS A 169 5.03 -0.46 20.80
C LYS A 169 4.46 0.37 19.68
N THR A 170 3.33 0.99 19.98
CA THR A 170 2.76 2.09 19.22
C THR A 170 2.70 3.30 20.15
N TYR A 171 2.99 4.48 19.63
CA TYR A 171 2.89 5.72 20.39
C TYR A 171 1.83 6.62 19.75
N PRO A 172 0.95 7.26 20.54
CA PRO A 172 -0.08 8.15 20.00
C PRO A 172 0.50 9.29 19.12
N ALA A 173 1.71 9.76 19.44
CA ALA A 173 2.41 10.77 18.66
C ALA A 173 2.90 10.29 17.28
N ASN A 174 2.97 8.98 17.04
CA ASN A 174 3.38 8.38 15.77
C ASN A 174 2.46 7.20 15.42
N PRO A 175 1.18 7.45 15.09
CA PRO A 175 0.15 6.42 14.96
C PRO A 175 0.34 5.51 13.74
N SER A 176 1.18 5.85 12.77
CA SER A 176 1.50 4.94 11.66
C SER A 176 2.81 4.18 11.86
N THR A 177 3.47 4.29 13.02
CA THR A 177 4.78 3.68 13.25
C THR A 177 4.71 2.57 14.28
N LEU A 178 5.35 1.44 13.97
CA LEU A 178 5.57 0.31 14.86
C LEU A 178 7.01 0.34 15.36
N PHE A 179 7.20 0.26 16.67
CA PHE A 179 8.53 0.23 17.29
C PHE A 179 8.80 -1.17 17.84
N ILE A 180 9.90 -1.75 17.40
CA ILE A 180 10.34 -3.10 17.78
C ILE A 180 11.63 -2.97 18.57
N SER A 181 11.73 -3.70 19.68
CA SER A 181 12.95 -3.73 20.48
C SER A 181 14.11 -4.22 19.62
N ALA A 182 15.16 -3.42 19.59
CA ALA A 182 16.40 -3.73 18.89
C ALA A 182 17.58 -3.55 19.84
N TYR A 183 18.69 -4.21 19.53
CA TYR A 183 19.94 -4.06 20.24
C TYR A 183 21.09 -3.94 19.25
N THR A 184 22.23 -3.44 19.71
CA THR A 184 23.46 -3.41 18.92
C THR A 184 24.30 -4.62 19.31
N ALA A 185 24.55 -5.49 18.35
CA ALA A 185 25.37 -6.68 18.52
C ALA A 185 26.86 -6.31 18.71
N ARG A 186 27.68 -7.28 19.15
CA ARG A 186 29.11 -7.04 19.45
C ARG A 186 29.92 -6.55 18.25
N ASN A 187 29.50 -6.90 17.04
CA ASN A 187 30.09 -6.46 15.78
C ASN A 187 29.53 -5.11 15.28
N GLY A 188 28.68 -4.44 16.07
CA GLY A 188 28.09 -3.13 15.73
C GLY A 188 26.77 -3.21 14.96
N GLU A 189 26.30 -4.40 14.59
CA GLU A 189 25.08 -4.56 13.81
C GLU A 189 23.81 -4.28 14.62
N LEU A 190 22.81 -3.66 13.98
CA LEU A 190 21.49 -3.55 14.56
C LEU A 190 20.77 -4.90 14.44
N ALA A 191 20.32 -5.44 15.56
CA ALA A 191 19.69 -6.75 15.63
C ALA A 191 18.35 -6.71 16.34
N VAL A 192 17.43 -7.58 15.91
CA VAL A 192 16.09 -7.77 16.51
C VAL A 192 15.93 -9.24 16.85
N VAL A 193 15.54 -9.53 18.10
CA VAL A 193 15.27 -10.90 18.58
C VAL A 193 13.77 -11.17 18.54
N PHE A 194 13.39 -12.30 17.95
CA PHE A 194 12.03 -12.80 17.92
C PHE A 194 11.83 -13.91 18.96
N PRO A 195 10.56 -14.26 19.29
CA PRO A 195 10.29 -15.31 20.27
C PRO A 195 10.67 -16.70 19.76
N ASN A 196 10.60 -16.93 18.46
CA ASN A 196 10.99 -18.16 17.80
C ASN A 196 11.23 -17.93 16.29
N GLN A 197 11.79 -18.95 15.63
CA GLN A 197 12.09 -18.97 14.21
C GLN A 197 10.86 -18.73 13.32
N GLU A 198 9.68 -19.20 13.71
CA GLU A 198 8.44 -19.06 12.94
C GLU A 198 8.00 -17.59 12.87
N VAL A 199 7.94 -16.90 14.00
CA VAL A 199 7.60 -15.46 14.07
C VAL A 199 8.61 -14.64 13.30
N ARG A 200 9.92 -14.94 13.45
CA ARG A 200 10.96 -14.30 12.65
C ARG A 200 10.72 -14.48 11.16
N GLN A 201 10.40 -15.70 10.74
CA GLN A 201 10.20 -16.01 9.33
C GLN A 201 8.95 -15.33 8.77
N ASN A 202 7.88 -15.25 9.56
CA ASN A 202 6.67 -14.51 9.19
C ASN A 202 6.95 -13.01 9.05
N PHE A 203 7.66 -12.41 10.02
CA PHE A 203 8.10 -11.02 9.96
C PHE A 203 8.91 -10.72 8.69
N LEU A 204 9.90 -11.56 8.39
CA LEU A 204 10.68 -11.42 7.17
C LEU A 204 9.82 -11.57 5.92
N THR A 205 8.87 -12.51 5.90
CA THR A 205 7.94 -12.69 4.77
C THR A 205 7.04 -11.47 4.56
N LEU A 206 6.57 -10.82 5.63
CA LEU A 206 5.82 -9.56 5.53
C LEU A 206 6.70 -8.35 5.18
N LEU A 207 8.02 -8.47 5.26
CA LEU A 207 8.97 -7.48 4.75
C LEU A 207 9.57 -7.86 3.39
N LYS A 208 9.25 -9.03 2.82
CA LYS A 208 9.90 -9.65 1.64
C LYS A 208 9.55 -8.99 0.29
N HIS A 209 9.74 -7.68 0.22
CA HIS A 209 10.39 -7.07 -0.95
C HIS A 209 11.79 -6.49 -0.63
N ALA A 210 12.27 -6.61 0.61
CA ALA A 210 13.67 -6.38 0.95
C ALA A 210 14.47 -7.66 0.62
N SER A 211 15.30 -7.58 -0.41
CA SER A 211 16.19 -8.68 -0.84
C SER A 211 17.05 -9.20 0.32
N SER A 212 17.50 -10.45 0.21
CA SER A 212 18.44 -11.14 1.12
C SER A 212 19.73 -10.37 1.43
N THR A 213 19.98 -9.27 0.72
CA THR A 213 21.08 -8.33 0.97
C THR A 213 20.87 -7.42 2.18
N THR A 214 19.64 -7.28 2.69
CA THR A 214 19.32 -6.31 3.77
C THR A 214 19.50 -6.85 5.18
N CYS A 215 19.34 -8.16 5.40
CA CYS A 215 19.47 -8.77 6.72
C CYS A 215 20.17 -10.13 6.67
N SER A 216 20.98 -10.43 7.68
CA SER A 216 21.58 -11.74 7.91
C SER A 216 20.84 -12.49 9.02
N ILE A 217 20.85 -13.82 8.90
CA ILE A 217 20.36 -14.75 9.90
C ILE A 217 21.49 -15.73 10.18
N TYR A 218 21.89 -15.86 11.44
CA TYR A 218 22.85 -16.88 11.85
C TYR A 218 22.13 -18.15 12.30
N GLU A 219 22.76 -19.29 12.04
CA GLU A 219 22.22 -20.61 12.34
C GLU A 219 21.87 -20.76 13.83
N GLY A 220 20.71 -21.35 14.11
CA GLY A 220 20.23 -21.60 15.48
C GLY A 220 19.81 -20.38 16.28
N GLN A 221 19.84 -19.17 15.72
CA GLN A 221 19.40 -17.96 16.40
C GLN A 221 17.97 -17.61 16.03
N ASP A 222 17.23 -16.92 16.91
CA ASP A 222 15.91 -16.34 16.63
C ASP A 222 16.00 -14.84 16.32
N ALA A 223 17.19 -14.36 15.94
CA ALA A 223 17.44 -12.96 15.64
C ALA A 223 17.63 -12.71 14.14
N ILE A 224 17.42 -11.46 13.74
CA ILE A 224 17.84 -10.91 12.45
C ILE A 224 18.85 -9.79 12.69
N TYR A 225 19.80 -9.64 11.78
CA TYR A 225 20.86 -8.63 11.82
C TYR A 225 20.78 -7.80 10.56
N PHE A 226 20.64 -6.48 10.66
CA PHE A 226 20.56 -5.62 9.48
C PHE A 226 21.95 -5.35 8.92
N ASN A 227 22.16 -5.67 7.64
CA ASN A 227 23.47 -5.59 6.98
C ASN A 227 23.83 -4.15 6.56
N ASP A 228 22.83 -3.28 6.38
CA ASP A 228 23.07 -1.88 5.99
C ASP A 228 23.68 -1.11 7.17
N GLN A 229 25.00 -0.88 7.10
CA GLN A 229 25.76 -0.15 8.11
C GLN A 229 25.23 1.26 8.37
N LYS A 230 24.58 1.89 7.39
CA LYS A 230 24.01 3.24 7.59
C LYS A 230 22.82 3.20 8.55
N LEU A 231 22.04 2.11 8.56
CA LEU A 231 20.93 1.90 9.50
C LEU A 231 21.40 1.77 10.95
N HIS A 232 22.67 1.44 11.18
CA HIS A 232 23.22 1.32 12.54
C HIS A 232 23.34 2.69 13.22
N THR A 233 23.35 3.77 12.43
CA THR A 233 23.41 5.17 12.89
C THR A 233 22.04 5.85 12.87
N ALA A 234 21.82 6.80 13.79
CA ALA A 234 20.57 7.56 13.84
C ALA A 234 20.50 8.55 12.66
N GLY A 235 19.33 8.65 12.04
CA GLY A 235 19.06 9.63 10.96
C GLY A 235 19.04 9.05 9.54
N TYR A 236 19.56 7.83 9.33
CA TYR A 236 19.37 7.10 8.08
C TYR A 236 18.06 6.32 8.07
N ASN A 237 17.41 6.27 6.91
CA ASN A 237 16.22 5.47 6.67
C ASN A 237 16.25 4.90 5.25
N PHE A 238 15.59 3.76 5.05
CA PHE A 238 15.33 3.20 3.73
C PHE A 238 13.89 2.68 3.65
N GLY A 239 13.35 2.60 2.43
CA GLY A 239 11.98 2.17 2.19
C GLY A 239 11.92 0.77 1.62
N ILE A 240 11.08 -0.09 2.21
CA ILE A 240 10.73 -1.40 1.69
C ILE A 240 9.30 -1.33 1.16
N HIS A 241 9.04 -1.89 -0.03
CA HIS A 241 7.66 -1.99 -0.53
C HIS A 241 6.82 -2.87 0.40
N ALA A 242 5.67 -2.36 0.84
CA ALA A 242 4.72 -3.12 1.63
C ALA A 242 4.11 -4.23 0.75
N PRO A 243 3.95 -5.45 1.29
CA PRO A 243 3.21 -6.49 0.59
C PRO A 243 1.75 -6.10 0.34
N ALA A 244 1.18 -6.65 -0.74
CA ALA A 244 -0.21 -6.46 -1.13
C ALA A 244 -1.21 -6.77 0.00
N CYS A 245 -0.93 -7.78 0.83
CA CYS A 245 -1.79 -8.18 1.96
C CYS A 245 -1.82 -7.16 3.12
N ILE A 246 -0.86 -6.24 3.17
CA ILE A 246 -0.83 -5.13 4.12
C ILE A 246 -1.38 -3.86 3.47
N SER A 247 -1.21 -3.73 2.14
CA SER A 247 -1.57 -2.53 1.40
C SER A 247 -3.02 -2.45 0.91
N GLN A 248 -3.66 -3.58 0.70
CA GLN A 248 -5.06 -3.63 0.34
C GLN A 248 -5.89 -3.06 1.50
N SER A 249 -6.42 -1.84 1.32
CA SER A 249 -7.51 -1.36 2.18
C SER A 249 -8.66 -2.33 2.07
N LEU A 250 -9.45 -2.47 3.14
CA LEU A 250 -10.63 -3.32 3.12
C LEU A 250 -11.45 -3.14 1.83
N ASN A 251 -11.67 -1.92 1.36
CA ASN A 251 -12.46 -1.65 0.15
C ASN A 251 -11.90 -2.24 -1.16
N ALA A 252 -10.58 -2.33 -1.31
CA ALA A 252 -9.95 -2.91 -2.50
C ALA A 252 -10.03 -4.44 -2.47
N ALA A 253 -9.77 -5.04 -1.29
CA ALA A 253 -9.99 -6.48 -1.07
C ALA A 253 -11.47 -6.85 -1.27
N HIS A 254 -12.41 -6.01 -0.81
CA HIS A 254 -13.85 -6.16 -1.09
C HIS A 254 -14.16 -6.12 -2.58
N ALA A 255 -13.55 -5.20 -3.34
CA ALA A 255 -13.77 -5.09 -4.77
C ALA A 255 -13.24 -6.31 -5.53
N ASP A 256 -12.04 -6.80 -5.18
CA ASP A 256 -11.43 -7.98 -5.79
C ASP A 256 -12.24 -9.25 -5.46
N VAL A 257 -12.67 -9.43 -4.21
CA VAL A 257 -13.53 -10.55 -3.79
C VAL A 257 -14.88 -10.48 -4.49
N ARG A 258 -15.53 -9.31 -4.57
CA ARG A 258 -16.80 -9.15 -5.29
C ARG A 258 -16.65 -9.39 -6.78
N PHE A 259 -15.53 -8.96 -7.37
CA PHE A 259 -15.24 -9.17 -8.77
C PHE A 259 -14.97 -10.64 -9.09
N ALA A 260 -14.16 -11.32 -8.27
CA ALA A 260 -13.93 -12.76 -8.36
C ALA A 260 -15.23 -13.54 -8.19
N ALA A 261 -16.03 -13.23 -7.16
CA ALA A 261 -17.34 -13.85 -6.91
C ALA A 261 -18.31 -13.63 -8.08
N ARG A 262 -18.30 -12.45 -8.69
CA ARG A 262 -19.11 -12.14 -9.87
C ARG A 262 -18.68 -12.93 -11.11
N ILE A 263 -17.37 -13.08 -11.35
CA ILE A 263 -16.85 -13.91 -12.45
C ILE A 263 -17.21 -15.38 -12.23
N LEU A 264 -17.03 -15.88 -11.00
CA LEU A 264 -17.42 -17.24 -10.61
C LEU A 264 -18.92 -17.48 -10.78
N GLY A 265 -19.77 -16.56 -10.32
CA GLY A 265 -21.23 -16.65 -10.50
C GLY A 265 -21.64 -16.64 -11.97
N GLN A 266 -20.97 -15.85 -12.82
CA GLN A 266 -21.20 -15.86 -14.26
C GLN A 266 -20.73 -17.15 -14.94
N ALA A 267 -19.62 -17.72 -14.48
CA ALA A 267 -19.10 -18.99 -14.98
C ALA A 267 -20.08 -20.14 -14.68
N LEU A 268 -20.56 -20.23 -13.44
CA LEU A 268 -21.53 -21.24 -13.00
C LEU A 268 -22.89 -21.13 -13.70
N ARG A 269 -23.35 -19.91 -14.04
CA ARG A 269 -24.61 -19.69 -14.78
C ARG A 269 -24.52 -20.10 -16.25
N ASN A 270 -23.33 -20.22 -16.82
CA ASN A 270 -23.16 -20.56 -18.23
C ASN A 270 -22.07 -21.63 -18.39
N PRO A 271 -22.40 -22.90 -18.13
CA PRO A 271 -21.44 -24.01 -18.15
C PRO A 271 -20.80 -24.26 -19.52
N ASN A 272 -21.35 -23.69 -20.60
CA ASN A 272 -20.83 -23.79 -21.96
C ASN A 272 -19.83 -22.67 -22.31
N ASN A 273 -19.56 -21.75 -21.39
CA ASN A 273 -18.60 -20.67 -21.61
C ASN A 273 -17.18 -21.12 -21.22
N ASN A 274 -16.16 -20.80 -22.04
CA ASN A 274 -14.75 -21.14 -21.82
C ASN A 274 -14.11 -20.27 -20.73
N CYS A 275 -14.76 -20.16 -19.57
CA CYS A 275 -14.20 -19.50 -18.42
C CYS A 275 -13.25 -20.46 -17.69
N PHE A 276 -12.09 -19.96 -17.27
CA PHE A 276 -11.12 -20.71 -16.47
C PHE A 276 -11.77 -21.48 -15.29
N PHE A 277 -12.73 -20.86 -14.60
CA PHE A 277 -13.42 -21.48 -13.46
C PHE A 277 -14.31 -22.67 -13.84
N ASN A 278 -14.82 -22.75 -15.07
CA ASN A 278 -15.60 -23.91 -15.56
C ASN A 278 -14.72 -25.13 -15.84
N THR A 279 -13.40 -24.94 -15.91
CA THR A 279 -12.43 -26.03 -16.11
C THR A 279 -11.87 -26.58 -14.79
N LEU A 280 -12.18 -25.93 -13.66
CA LEU A 280 -11.73 -26.36 -12.34
C LEU A 280 -12.67 -27.45 -11.78
N PRO A 281 -12.13 -28.42 -11.02
CA PRO A 281 -12.94 -29.35 -10.24
C PRO A 281 -13.93 -28.60 -9.33
N SER A 282 -15.14 -29.14 -9.19
CA SER A 282 -16.21 -28.54 -8.38
C SER A 282 -15.79 -28.30 -6.93
N GLU A 283 -14.97 -29.18 -6.36
CA GLU A 283 -14.43 -29.04 -4.99
C GLU A 283 -13.47 -27.84 -4.86
N LEU A 284 -12.68 -27.55 -5.91
CA LEU A 284 -11.79 -26.41 -5.97
C LEU A 284 -12.58 -25.10 -6.07
N ASN A 285 -13.64 -25.08 -6.87
CA ASN A 285 -14.56 -23.95 -6.95
C ASN A 285 -15.27 -23.69 -5.61
N ALA A 286 -15.75 -24.74 -4.94
CA ALA A 286 -16.35 -24.63 -3.61
C ALA A 286 -15.35 -24.10 -2.55
N LYS A 287 -14.09 -24.51 -2.64
CA LYS A 287 -13.02 -24.04 -1.75
C LYS A 287 -12.63 -22.59 -2.05
N ILE A 288 -12.57 -22.18 -3.31
CA ILE A 288 -12.33 -20.77 -3.71
C ILE A 288 -13.47 -19.88 -3.20
N ILE A 289 -14.72 -20.33 -3.32
CA ILE A 289 -15.89 -19.63 -2.77
C ILE A 289 -15.74 -19.47 -1.26
N SER A 290 -15.52 -20.56 -0.54
CA SER A 290 -15.33 -20.56 0.92
C SER A 290 -14.17 -19.65 1.36
N LEU A 291 -13.01 -19.71 0.71
CA LEU A 291 -11.86 -18.85 1.04
C LEU A 291 -12.10 -17.37 0.71
N SER A 292 -12.95 -17.09 -0.29
CA SER A 292 -13.33 -15.71 -0.64
C SER A 292 -14.31 -15.13 0.39
N THR A 293 -15.10 -15.98 1.07
CA THR A 293 -16.06 -15.57 2.11
C THR A 293 -15.47 -15.54 3.52
N ASP A 294 -14.41 -16.31 3.79
CA ASP A 294 -13.80 -16.49 5.13
C ASP A 294 -12.76 -15.41 5.50
N ASN A 295 -12.49 -14.44 4.61
CA ASN A 295 -11.44 -13.43 4.84
C ASN A 295 -11.77 -12.39 5.93
N GLY A 296 -12.89 -12.49 6.64
CA GLY A 296 -13.33 -11.52 7.67
C GLY A 296 -13.54 -10.09 7.13
N VAL A 297 -13.62 -9.98 5.80
CA VAL A 297 -13.78 -8.73 5.05
C VAL A 297 -15.28 -8.46 4.85
N LEU A 298 -16.07 -9.49 4.57
CA LEU A 298 -17.54 -9.46 4.56
C LEU A 298 -18.07 -10.28 5.75
N SER A 299 -19.22 -9.91 6.31
CA SER A 299 -19.97 -10.84 7.18
C SER A 299 -20.35 -12.07 6.35
N GLU A 300 -20.40 -13.27 6.96
CA GLU A 300 -20.82 -14.49 6.25
C GLU A 300 -22.18 -14.30 5.54
N GLU A 301 -23.10 -13.56 6.18
CA GLU A 301 -24.40 -13.21 5.63
C GLU A 301 -24.31 -12.33 4.36
N ASP A 302 -23.50 -11.27 4.36
CA ASP A 302 -23.35 -10.40 3.18
C ASP A 302 -22.67 -11.10 2.00
N ALA A 303 -21.73 -12.00 2.32
CA ALA A 303 -21.01 -12.80 1.33
C ALA A 303 -21.92 -13.85 0.67
N LEU A 304 -22.71 -14.58 1.47
CA LEU A 304 -23.73 -15.52 1.00
C LEU A 304 -24.81 -14.79 0.19
N THR A 305 -25.30 -13.63 0.65
CA THR A 305 -26.34 -12.86 -0.05
C THR A 305 -25.82 -12.32 -1.39
N SER A 306 -24.60 -11.78 -1.44
CA SER A 306 -23.95 -11.34 -2.69
C SER A 306 -23.77 -12.48 -3.69
N VAL A 307 -23.39 -13.68 -3.23
CA VAL A 307 -23.26 -14.86 -4.10
C VAL A 307 -24.63 -15.35 -4.56
N VAL A 308 -25.63 -15.42 -3.67
CA VAL A 308 -26.99 -15.89 -3.97
C VAL A 308 -27.74 -14.94 -4.93
N ASP A 309 -27.68 -13.63 -4.70
CA ASP A 309 -28.29 -12.63 -5.59
C ASP A 309 -27.64 -12.65 -6.99
N ASN A 310 -26.34 -12.94 -7.05
CA ASN A 310 -25.60 -13.11 -8.30
C ASN A 310 -25.61 -14.54 -8.86
N LEU A 311 -26.24 -15.51 -8.18
CA LEU A 311 -26.56 -16.84 -8.69
C LEU A 311 -27.93 -16.85 -9.36
N GLY A 312 -28.85 -15.98 -8.94
CA GLY A 312 -30.14 -15.78 -9.60
C GLY A 312 -31.06 -16.98 -9.37
N LYS A 313 -32.34 -16.72 -9.15
CA LYS A 313 -33.29 -17.83 -8.95
C LYS A 313 -33.28 -18.73 -10.19
N PRO A 314 -33.27 -20.06 -10.01
CA PRO A 314 -33.40 -20.98 -11.13
C PRO A 314 -34.68 -20.64 -11.89
N ARG A 315 -34.58 -20.55 -13.23
CA ARG A 315 -35.75 -20.59 -14.11
C ARG A 315 -36.18 -22.04 -14.29
#